data_AF-A0A177QY48-F1
#
_entry.id   AF-A0A177QY48-F1
#
_cell.length_a   1.000
_cell.length_b   1.000
_cell.length_c   1.000
_cell.angle_alpha   90.00
_cell.angle_beta   90.00
_cell.angle_gamma   90.00
#
_symmetry.space_group_name_H-M   'P 1'
#
loop_
_entity.id
_entity.type
_entity.pdbx_description
1 polymer ?
#
loop_
_entity_poly.entity_id
_entity_poly.type
_entity_poly.pdbx_seq_one_letter_code
_entity_poly.pdbx_strand_id
1 'polypeptide(L)'
;MEKEYRKLTADQFRRAIGQLPEVKASVRELPELLRTASSQKIREALQSGVYWAALYELPLVQHAAFGLYLLGQGDKLVEIAKAADPQGAMLQHMQGGELEGKGPDEADLDLGTVLAVVVSFQRTVFSIMLYKRSISALVAEVREGNDDSLFLAVRVDRAALTCPTIAQRIAKAELLGEKKFFERLRSALKGPSKKHWEFYSDLRYSLVLLRELGMDSMSDAELEHLLVDVLQVYPKTWSARKNLRKQYYESKRIKRL
;
A
#
# COMPACT_ATOMS: atom_id res chain seq x y z
N MET A 1 21.69 -18.26 9.46
CA MET A 1 20.45 -18.30 10.25
C MET A 1 19.46 -19.20 9.53
N GLU A 2 18.87 -20.16 10.23
CA GLU A 2 17.82 -21.03 9.70
C GLU A 2 16.53 -20.21 9.54
N LYS A 3 15.87 -20.31 8.37
CA LYS A 3 14.66 -19.54 8.05
C LYS A 3 13.43 -20.29 8.57
N GLU A 4 12.97 -19.96 9.77
CA GLU A 4 11.82 -20.59 10.46
C GLU A 4 10.54 -20.63 9.59
N TYR A 5 10.30 -19.60 8.78
CA TYR A 5 9.15 -19.51 7.87
C TYR A 5 9.57 -19.65 6.41
N ARG A 6 10.52 -20.56 6.14
CA ARG A 6 11.08 -20.92 4.82
C ARG A 6 11.93 -19.83 4.19
N LYS A 7 11.33 -18.66 3.93
CA LYS A 7 12.00 -17.53 3.26
C LYS A 7 12.54 -16.49 4.24
N LEU A 8 11.99 -16.44 5.46
CA LEU A 8 12.35 -15.44 6.47
C LEU A 8 12.33 -15.98 7.90
N THR A 9 13.00 -15.28 8.80
CA THR A 9 12.90 -15.49 10.24
C THR A 9 11.78 -14.64 10.84
N ALA A 10 11.28 -15.05 12.01
CA ALA A 10 10.33 -14.26 12.81
C ALA A 10 10.82 -12.82 13.02
N ASP A 11 12.11 -12.65 13.30
CA ASP A 11 12.72 -11.36 13.59
C ASP A 11 12.79 -10.44 12.38
N GLN A 12 13.08 -10.97 11.19
CA GLN A 12 13.06 -10.19 9.95
C GLN A 12 11.65 -9.62 9.72
N PHE A 13 10.62 -10.43 9.96
CA PHE A 13 9.24 -10.01 9.79
C PHE A 13 8.77 -9.05 10.89
N ARG A 14 9.14 -9.32 12.16
CA ARG A 14 8.87 -8.41 13.30
C ARG A 14 9.43 -7.02 13.06
N ARG A 15 10.66 -6.91 12.53
CA ARG A 15 11.26 -5.61 12.21
C ARG A 15 10.50 -4.89 11.09
N ALA A 16 10.14 -5.59 10.01
CA ALA A 16 9.38 -5.01 8.92
C ALA A 16 8.00 -4.48 9.38
N ILE A 17 7.32 -5.22 10.26
CA ILE A 17 6.05 -4.79 10.87
C ILE A 17 6.26 -3.72 11.94
N GLY A 18 7.40 -3.71 12.63
CA GLY A 18 7.77 -2.69 13.61
C GLY A 18 7.87 -1.27 13.03
N GLN A 19 8.05 -1.14 11.72
CA GLN A 19 8.04 0.14 11.00
C GLN A 19 6.62 0.67 10.72
N LEU A 20 5.59 -0.17 10.89
CA LEU A 20 4.21 0.18 10.56
C LEU A 20 3.63 1.36 11.35
N PRO A 21 3.96 1.56 12.65
CA PRO A 21 3.59 2.78 13.37
C PRO A 21 4.12 4.05 12.72
N GLU A 22 5.38 4.06 12.25
CA GLU A 22 5.99 5.21 11.57
C GLU A 22 5.32 5.44 10.21
N VAL A 23 5.06 4.37 9.44
CA VAL A 23 4.31 4.47 8.20
C VAL A 23 2.92 5.06 8.45
N LYS A 24 2.21 4.62 9.50
CA LYS A 24 0.90 5.18 9.89
C LYS A 24 0.99 6.64 10.34
N ALA A 25 2.06 7.01 11.06
CA ALA A 25 2.31 8.38 11.48
C ALA A 25 2.52 9.28 10.26
N SER A 26 3.35 8.85 9.29
CA SER A 26 3.60 9.60 8.06
C SER A 26 2.32 9.87 7.24
N VAL A 27 1.40 8.91 7.19
CA VAL A 27 0.08 9.05 6.53
C VAL A 27 -0.77 10.14 7.18
N ARG A 28 -0.59 10.39 8.48
CA ARG A 28 -1.30 11.44 9.23
C ARG A 28 -0.58 12.77 9.17
N GLU A 29 0.75 12.75 9.20
CA GLU A 29 1.60 13.94 9.29
C GLU A 29 1.67 14.71 7.98
N LEU A 30 1.77 14.04 6.83
CA LEU A 30 1.89 14.73 5.54
C LEU A 30 0.71 15.70 5.27
N PRO A 31 -0.56 15.32 5.48
CA PRO A 31 -1.67 16.28 5.39
C PRO A 31 -1.55 17.47 6.35
N GLU A 32 -1.02 17.29 7.56
CA GLU A 32 -0.84 18.39 8.51
C GLU A 32 0.34 19.30 8.13
N LEU A 33 1.44 18.72 7.66
CA LEU A 33 2.59 19.46 7.10
C LEU A 33 2.16 20.30 5.90
N LEU A 34 1.35 19.73 5.01
CA LEU A 34 0.78 20.46 3.86
C LEU A 34 -0.26 21.52 4.28
N ARG A 35 -0.92 21.40 5.44
CA ARG A 35 -1.82 22.47 5.92
C ARG A 35 -1.07 23.61 6.58
N THR A 36 0.06 23.31 7.22
CA THR A 36 0.87 24.27 7.97
C THR A 36 1.94 24.95 7.12
N ALA A 37 2.35 24.34 6.01
CA ALA A 37 3.21 24.98 5.02
C ALA A 37 2.54 26.20 4.37
N SER A 38 3.34 27.18 3.97
CA SER A 38 2.81 28.40 3.36
C SER A 38 2.08 28.06 2.06
N SER A 39 0.86 28.57 1.91
CA SER A 39 0.03 28.38 0.70
C SER A 39 0.76 28.78 -0.57
N GLN A 40 1.73 29.70 -0.48
CA GLN A 40 2.59 30.11 -1.59
C GLN A 40 3.57 29.00 -2.00
N LYS A 41 4.32 28.39 -1.07
CA LYS A 41 5.25 27.29 -1.39
C LYS A 41 4.52 26.09 -1.97
N ILE A 42 3.34 25.77 -1.45
CA ILE A 42 2.50 24.71 -2.01
C ILE A 42 2.03 25.09 -3.41
N ARG A 43 1.56 26.31 -3.64
CA ARG A 43 1.16 26.74 -4.98
C ARG A 43 2.32 26.69 -5.98
N GLU A 44 3.51 27.13 -5.57
CA GLU A 44 4.75 27.05 -6.35
C GLU A 44 5.10 25.59 -6.68
N ALA A 45 5.07 24.71 -5.68
CA ALA A 45 5.29 23.27 -5.84
C ALA A 45 4.26 22.59 -6.75
N LEU A 46 3.03 23.12 -6.80
CA LEU A 46 1.93 22.59 -7.59
C LEU A 46 1.72 23.33 -8.93
N GLN A 47 2.63 24.22 -9.35
CA GLN A 47 2.45 25.04 -10.56
C GLN A 47 2.28 24.21 -11.83
N SER A 48 2.98 23.08 -11.94
CA SER A 48 2.87 22.10 -13.03
C SER A 48 1.66 21.17 -12.91
N GLY A 49 0.91 21.27 -11.81
CA GLY A 49 -0.10 20.29 -11.39
C GLY A 49 0.53 19.03 -10.81
N VAL A 50 -0.19 18.36 -9.92
CA VAL A 50 0.25 17.07 -9.35
C VAL A 50 -0.82 16.03 -9.59
N TYR A 51 -0.43 14.98 -10.33
CA TYR A 51 -1.33 13.94 -10.82
C TYR A 51 -0.86 12.56 -10.35
N TRP A 52 -1.00 12.28 -9.06
CA TRP A 52 -0.54 11.00 -8.50
C TRP A 52 -1.43 9.82 -8.83
N ALA A 53 -2.72 10.04 -9.16
CA ALA A 53 -3.64 8.95 -9.45
C ALA A 53 -3.24 8.12 -10.68
N ALA A 54 -2.45 8.69 -11.60
CA ALA A 54 -1.87 7.94 -12.72
C ALA A 54 -0.92 6.83 -12.25
N LEU A 55 -0.25 7.02 -11.11
CA LEU A 55 0.61 5.99 -10.53
C LEU A 55 -0.20 4.76 -10.10
N TYR A 56 -1.50 4.89 -9.80
CA TYR A 56 -2.35 3.75 -9.43
C TYR A 56 -2.53 2.73 -10.57
N GLU A 57 -2.19 3.09 -11.80
CA GLU A 57 -2.17 2.14 -12.92
C GLU A 57 -1.02 1.12 -12.80
N LEU A 58 0.01 1.45 -12.02
CA LEU A 58 1.26 0.71 -11.90
C LEU A 58 1.22 -0.33 -10.76
N PRO A 59 1.87 -1.49 -10.90
CA PRO A 59 1.96 -2.51 -9.86
C PRO A 59 2.56 -1.98 -8.54
N LEU A 60 2.21 -2.64 -7.43
CA LEU A 60 2.69 -2.27 -6.09
C LEU A 60 4.22 -2.20 -6.00
N VAL A 61 4.90 -3.16 -6.64
CA VAL A 61 6.37 -3.22 -6.66
C VAL A 61 6.96 -1.94 -7.28
N GLN A 62 6.33 -1.37 -8.31
CA GLN A 62 6.79 -0.14 -8.92
C GLN A 62 6.59 1.08 -8.00
N HIS A 63 5.51 1.11 -7.20
CA HIS A 63 5.31 2.17 -6.21
C HIS A 63 6.43 2.16 -5.16
N ALA A 64 6.77 0.97 -4.66
CA ALA A 64 7.86 0.80 -3.72
C ALA A 64 9.22 1.18 -4.34
N ALA A 65 9.44 0.79 -5.61
CA ALA A 65 10.65 1.12 -6.35
C ALA A 65 10.81 2.64 -6.54
N PHE A 66 9.75 3.37 -6.88
CA PHE A 66 9.83 4.84 -6.97
C PHE A 66 10.15 5.47 -5.62
N GLY A 67 9.53 5.00 -4.53
CA GLY A 67 9.85 5.50 -3.19
C GLY A 67 11.32 5.34 -2.84
N LEU A 68 11.89 4.16 -3.11
CA LEU A 68 13.30 3.89 -2.88
C LEU A 68 14.23 4.65 -3.82
N TYR A 69 13.84 4.83 -5.09
CA TYR A 69 14.58 5.69 -6.02
C TYR A 69 14.66 7.14 -5.52
N LEU A 70 13.55 7.69 -5.01
CA LEU A 70 13.54 9.04 -4.43
C LEU A 70 14.46 9.17 -3.20
N LEU A 71 14.66 8.08 -2.46
CA LEU A 71 15.59 8.00 -1.33
C LEU A 71 17.05 7.76 -1.76
N GLY A 72 17.35 7.82 -3.06
CA GLY A 72 18.71 7.60 -3.57
C GLY A 72 19.13 6.13 -3.60
N GLN A 73 18.19 5.19 -3.46
CA GLN A 73 18.46 3.75 -3.44
C GLN A 73 18.36 3.10 -4.83
N GLY A 74 18.45 3.88 -5.92
CA GLY A 74 18.30 3.38 -7.28
C GLY A 74 19.30 2.28 -7.64
N ASP A 75 20.59 2.51 -7.40
CA ASP A 75 21.65 1.51 -7.66
C ASP A 75 21.47 0.29 -6.76
N LYS A 76 21.12 0.51 -5.49
CA LYS A 76 20.87 -0.57 -4.54
C LYS A 76 19.68 -1.44 -4.96
N LEU A 77 18.63 -0.84 -5.48
CA LEU A 77 17.49 -1.56 -6.06
C LEU A 77 17.91 -2.47 -7.22
N VAL A 78 18.78 -1.99 -8.10
CA VAL A 78 19.32 -2.79 -9.21
C VAL A 78 20.15 -3.96 -8.70
N GLU A 79 20.97 -3.74 -7.66
CA GLU A 79 21.72 -4.82 -7.00
C GLU A 79 20.80 -5.87 -6.37
N ILE A 80 19.80 -5.41 -5.60
CA ILE A 80 18.81 -6.27 -4.93
C ILE A 80 18.03 -7.09 -5.98
N ALA A 81 17.61 -6.47 -7.08
CA ALA A 81 16.86 -7.13 -8.15
C ALA A 81 17.67 -8.25 -8.85
N LYS A 82 19.01 -8.13 -8.86
CA LYS A 82 19.92 -9.13 -9.46
C LYS A 82 20.34 -10.23 -8.47
N ALA A 83 20.01 -10.09 -7.19
CA ALA A 83 20.38 -11.08 -6.17
C ALA A 83 19.64 -12.42 -6.41
N ALA A 84 20.23 -13.52 -5.94
CA ALA A 84 19.60 -14.85 -6.01
C ALA A 84 18.31 -14.95 -5.17
N ASP A 85 18.21 -14.15 -4.10
CA ASP A 85 17.02 -13.97 -3.25
C ASP A 85 16.72 -12.47 -3.08
N PRO A 86 16.06 -11.83 -4.05
CA PRO A 86 15.80 -10.38 -4.01
C PRO A 86 14.97 -9.96 -2.79
N GLN A 87 14.02 -10.78 -2.35
CA GLN A 87 13.21 -10.51 -1.16
C GLN A 87 14.06 -10.54 0.10
N GLY A 88 14.94 -11.54 0.23
CA GLY A 88 15.89 -11.62 1.33
C GLY A 88 16.87 -10.44 1.36
N ALA A 89 17.41 -10.07 0.19
CA ALA A 89 18.33 -8.95 0.03
C ALA A 89 17.67 -7.60 0.38
N MET A 90 16.43 -7.38 -0.05
CA MET A 90 15.66 -6.19 0.31
C MET A 90 15.46 -6.08 1.83
N LEU A 91 15.08 -7.17 2.49
CA LEU A 91 14.85 -7.15 3.94
C LEU A 91 16.12 -6.94 4.74
N GLN A 92 17.26 -7.45 4.27
CA GLN A 92 18.56 -7.16 4.85
C GLN A 92 18.94 -5.69 4.67
N HIS A 93 18.69 -5.12 3.49
CA HIS A 93 18.95 -3.71 3.23
C HIS A 93 18.08 -2.81 4.13
N MET A 94 16.77 -3.08 4.25
CA MET A 94 15.89 -2.37 5.18
C MET A 94 16.32 -2.49 6.65
N GLN A 95 17.07 -3.52 7.02
CA GLN A 95 17.60 -3.69 8.38
C GLN A 95 18.88 -2.92 8.66
N GLY A 96 19.59 -2.48 7.61
CA GLY A 96 20.84 -1.74 7.75
C GLY A 96 20.66 -0.33 8.31
N GLY A 97 19.44 0.19 8.39
CA GLY A 97 19.12 1.53 8.92
C GLY A 97 19.49 2.69 7.99
N GLU A 98 20.36 2.46 7.01
CA GLU A 98 20.72 3.42 5.96
C GLU A 98 19.73 3.32 4.79
N LEU A 99 18.60 4.02 4.89
CA LEU A 99 17.70 4.24 3.76
C LEU A 99 18.00 5.55 3.03
N GLU A 100 18.87 6.40 3.57
CA GLU A 100 19.28 7.67 2.95
C GLU A 100 20.49 7.45 2.04
N GLY A 101 20.25 7.45 0.74
CA GLY A 101 21.29 7.56 -0.28
C GLY A 101 21.39 9.00 -0.79
N LYS A 102 22.34 9.27 -1.68
CA LYS A 102 22.28 10.49 -2.48
C LYS A 102 21.06 10.37 -3.39
N GLY A 103 19.98 11.08 -3.05
CA GLY A 103 18.79 11.18 -3.87
C GLY A 103 19.13 11.63 -5.30
N PRO A 104 18.19 11.47 -6.26
CA PRO A 104 18.34 12.09 -7.58
C PRO A 104 18.67 13.57 -7.42
N ASP A 105 19.56 14.09 -8.27
CA ASP A 105 20.00 15.48 -8.18
C ASP A 105 18.76 16.42 -8.22
N GLU A 106 18.73 17.45 -7.38
CA GLU A 106 17.55 18.36 -7.24
C GLU A 106 17.11 19.02 -8.56
N ALA A 107 18.01 19.06 -9.55
CA ALA A 107 17.72 19.54 -10.90
C ALA A 107 16.82 18.59 -11.71
N ASP A 108 16.73 17.31 -11.34
CA ASP A 108 16.05 16.26 -12.12
C ASP A 108 14.61 15.98 -11.63
N LEU A 109 14.23 16.41 -10.43
CA LEU A 109 12.88 16.17 -9.88
C LEU A 109 12.24 17.42 -9.30
N ASP A 110 11.10 17.79 -9.84
CA ASP A 110 10.25 18.80 -9.23
C ASP A 110 9.56 18.26 -7.96
N LEU A 111 9.29 19.16 -7.01
CA LEU A 111 8.63 18.84 -5.75
C LEU A 111 7.24 18.19 -5.95
N GLY A 112 6.54 18.51 -7.04
CA GLY A 112 5.27 17.90 -7.40
C GLY A 112 5.42 16.41 -7.69
N THR A 113 6.46 16.00 -8.39
CA THR A 113 6.78 14.58 -8.63
C THR A 113 7.06 13.82 -7.33
N VAL A 114 7.85 14.40 -6.43
CA VAL A 114 8.12 13.81 -5.10
C VAL A 114 6.82 13.63 -4.32
N LEU A 115 5.99 14.69 -4.25
CA LEU A 115 4.68 14.64 -3.61
C LEU A 115 3.77 13.58 -4.24
N ALA A 116 3.79 13.43 -5.56
CA ALA A 116 2.96 12.45 -6.25
C ALA A 116 3.29 11.02 -5.84
N VAL A 117 4.58 10.67 -5.82
CA VAL A 117 5.04 9.34 -5.42
C VAL A 117 4.72 9.07 -3.95
N VAL A 118 5.04 10.02 -3.05
CA VAL A 118 4.80 9.86 -1.61
C VAL A 118 3.31 9.69 -1.32
N VAL A 119 2.45 10.55 -1.88
CA VAL A 119 1.00 10.47 -1.69
C VAL A 119 0.46 9.16 -2.27
N SER A 120 0.89 8.77 -3.47
CA SER A 120 0.46 7.51 -4.08
C SER A 120 0.81 6.31 -3.19
N PHE A 121 2.05 6.25 -2.70
CA PHE A 121 2.50 5.16 -1.84
C PHE A 121 1.71 5.11 -0.52
N GLN A 122 1.47 6.27 0.11
CA GLN A 122 0.65 6.36 1.31
C GLN A 122 -0.77 5.85 1.08
N ARG A 123 -1.41 6.21 -0.05
CA ARG A 123 -2.76 5.73 -0.40
C ARG A 123 -2.76 4.24 -0.72
N THR A 124 -1.70 3.72 -1.32
CA THR A 124 -1.50 2.29 -1.54
C THR A 124 -1.44 1.52 -0.21
N VAL A 125 -0.63 1.96 0.74
CA VAL A 125 -0.55 1.36 2.08
C VAL A 125 -1.89 1.46 2.80
N PHE A 126 -2.56 2.62 2.73
CA PHE A 126 -3.85 2.81 3.35
C PHE A 126 -4.93 1.89 2.76
N SER A 127 -4.93 1.69 1.44
CA SER A 127 -5.78 0.72 0.76
C SER A 127 -5.56 -0.70 1.28
N ILE A 128 -4.30 -1.10 1.49
CA ILE A 128 -3.95 -2.41 2.06
C ILE A 128 -4.51 -2.55 3.47
N MET A 129 -4.35 -1.53 4.32
CA MET A 129 -4.88 -1.52 5.69
C MET A 129 -6.43 -1.56 5.72
N LEU A 130 -7.10 -0.99 4.73
CA LEU A 130 -8.56 -1.01 4.65
C LEU A 130 -9.12 -2.31 4.08
N TYR A 131 -8.53 -2.79 2.98
CA TYR A 131 -9.15 -3.80 2.12
C TYR A 131 -8.27 -5.02 1.84
N LYS A 132 -7.05 -5.09 2.39
CA LYS A 132 -6.03 -6.11 2.06
C LYS A 132 -5.62 -6.09 0.58
N ARG A 133 -5.84 -4.96 -0.11
CA ARG A 133 -5.56 -4.76 -1.54
C ARG A 133 -4.81 -3.44 -1.70
N SER A 134 -3.75 -3.42 -2.51
CA SER A 134 -3.18 -2.16 -2.97
C SER A 134 -4.22 -1.41 -3.81
N ILE A 135 -4.11 -0.08 -3.89
CA ILE A 135 -5.00 0.70 -4.75
C ILE A 135 -4.81 0.31 -6.22
N SER A 136 -3.58 -0.06 -6.61
CA SER A 136 -3.30 -0.62 -7.92
C SER A 136 -4.05 -1.92 -8.18
N ALA A 137 -4.20 -2.80 -7.17
CA ALA A 137 -4.95 -4.04 -7.32
C ALA A 137 -6.44 -3.77 -7.54
N LEU A 138 -6.97 -2.75 -6.85
CA LEU A 138 -8.32 -2.28 -7.10
C LEU A 138 -8.46 -1.76 -8.53
N VAL A 139 -7.53 -0.92 -9.01
CA VAL A 139 -7.54 -0.42 -10.39
C VAL A 139 -7.44 -1.56 -11.42
N ALA A 140 -6.59 -2.55 -11.18
CA ALA A 140 -6.49 -3.73 -12.05
C ALA A 140 -7.82 -4.51 -12.12
N GLU A 141 -8.50 -4.69 -10.98
CA GLU A 141 -9.83 -5.31 -10.95
C GLU A 141 -10.89 -4.47 -11.69
N VAL A 142 -10.78 -3.13 -11.70
CA VAL A 142 -11.65 -2.27 -12.51
C VAL A 142 -11.46 -2.52 -14.00
N ARG A 143 -10.22 -2.74 -14.47
CA ARG A 143 -9.94 -3.12 -15.87
C ARG A 143 -10.62 -4.44 -16.24
N GLU A 144 -10.82 -5.32 -15.27
CA GLU A 144 -11.55 -6.58 -15.42
C GLU A 144 -13.08 -6.43 -15.28
N GLY A 145 -13.59 -5.21 -15.13
CA GLY A 145 -15.02 -4.90 -15.04
C GLY A 145 -15.61 -4.90 -13.62
N ASN A 146 -14.76 -4.88 -12.58
CA ASN A 146 -15.24 -4.86 -11.20
C ASN A 146 -15.47 -3.42 -10.68
N ASP A 147 -16.72 -2.96 -10.76
CA ASP A 147 -17.13 -1.66 -10.23
C ASP A 147 -16.99 -1.52 -8.71
N ASP A 148 -17.10 -2.62 -7.96
CA ASP A 148 -16.94 -2.57 -6.51
C ASP A 148 -15.53 -2.08 -6.15
N SER A 149 -14.53 -2.53 -6.89
CA SER A 149 -13.13 -2.12 -6.72
C SER A 149 -12.91 -0.65 -7.07
N LEU A 150 -13.63 -0.12 -8.06
CA LEU A 150 -13.66 1.32 -8.34
C LEU A 150 -14.14 2.11 -7.13
N PHE A 151 -15.27 1.72 -6.55
CA PHE A 151 -15.82 2.40 -5.38
C PHE A 151 -14.93 2.25 -4.15
N LEU A 152 -14.21 1.13 -4.00
CA LEU A 152 -13.19 0.98 -2.97
C LEU A 152 -12.03 1.95 -3.19
N ALA A 153 -11.49 2.04 -4.41
CA ALA A 153 -10.38 2.94 -4.73
C ALA A 153 -10.74 4.42 -4.48
N VAL A 154 -11.90 4.87 -4.96
CA VAL A 154 -12.42 6.24 -4.73
C VAL A 154 -12.65 6.51 -3.24
N ARG A 155 -12.99 5.48 -2.47
CA ARG A 155 -13.16 5.59 -1.01
C ARG A 155 -11.83 5.76 -0.29
N VAL A 156 -10.76 5.14 -0.77
CA VAL A 156 -9.39 5.34 -0.25
C VAL A 156 -8.91 6.75 -0.58
N ASP A 157 -9.10 7.18 -1.83
CA ASP A 157 -8.62 8.45 -2.33
C ASP A 157 -9.56 9.02 -3.41
N ARG A 158 -10.04 10.25 -3.19
CA ARG A 158 -10.89 10.95 -4.15
C ARG A 158 -10.17 11.29 -5.45
N ALA A 159 -8.84 11.46 -5.41
CA ALA A 159 -8.07 11.69 -6.63
C ALA A 159 -8.06 10.47 -7.55
N ALA A 160 -8.43 9.27 -7.08
CA ALA A 160 -8.59 8.10 -7.94
C ALA A 160 -9.59 8.33 -9.09
N LEU A 161 -10.48 9.32 -8.99
CA LEU A 161 -11.33 9.75 -10.11
C LEU A 161 -10.55 10.18 -11.37
N THR A 162 -9.32 10.66 -11.22
CA THR A 162 -8.45 11.06 -12.34
C THR A 162 -7.54 9.94 -12.82
N CYS A 163 -7.60 8.75 -12.21
CA CYS A 163 -6.94 7.56 -12.71
C CYS A 163 -7.56 7.17 -14.06
N PRO A 164 -6.77 6.98 -15.14
CA PRO A 164 -7.28 6.72 -16.49
C PRO A 164 -8.35 5.62 -16.58
N THR A 165 -8.09 4.46 -15.97
CA THR A 165 -9.02 3.32 -15.92
C THR A 165 -10.36 3.70 -15.27
N ILE A 166 -10.31 4.39 -14.13
CA ILE A 166 -11.50 4.79 -13.37
C ILE A 166 -12.28 5.87 -14.15
N ALA A 167 -11.58 6.87 -14.67
CA ALA A 167 -12.17 7.94 -15.47
C ALA A 167 -12.88 7.37 -16.71
N GLN A 168 -12.26 6.42 -17.40
CA GLN A 168 -12.86 5.74 -18.55
C GLN A 168 -14.13 4.98 -18.15
N ARG A 169 -14.12 4.28 -17.01
CA ARG A 169 -15.31 3.56 -16.52
C ARG A 169 -16.45 4.50 -16.15
N ILE A 170 -16.14 5.65 -15.55
CA ILE A 170 -17.13 6.70 -15.24
C ILE A 170 -17.73 7.27 -16.52
N ALA A 171 -16.90 7.60 -17.51
CA ALA A 171 -17.38 8.09 -18.81
C ALA A 171 -18.33 7.09 -19.49
N LYS A 172 -18.00 5.79 -19.44
CA LYS A 172 -18.89 4.72 -19.92
C LYS A 172 -20.22 4.69 -19.15
N ALA A 173 -20.20 4.82 -17.82
CA ALA A 173 -21.41 4.84 -17.00
C ALA A 173 -22.36 5.98 -17.38
N GLU A 174 -21.77 7.16 -17.66
CA GLU A 174 -22.51 8.35 -18.08
C GLU A 174 -23.21 8.11 -19.42
N LEU A 175 -22.46 7.64 -20.42
CA LEU A 175 -23.00 7.36 -21.76
C LEU A 175 -24.12 6.31 -21.74
N LEU A 176 -24.06 5.36 -20.81
CA LEU A 176 -25.06 4.30 -20.63
C LEU A 176 -26.20 4.68 -19.67
N GLY A 177 -26.19 5.88 -19.08
CA GLY A 177 -27.23 6.34 -18.17
C GLY A 177 -27.34 5.52 -16.88
N GLU A 178 -26.23 4.98 -16.36
CA GLU A 178 -26.21 4.05 -15.23
C GLU A 178 -26.44 4.77 -13.88
N LYS A 179 -27.68 5.18 -13.58
CA LYS A 179 -28.02 5.96 -12.36
C LYS A 179 -27.51 5.33 -11.05
N LYS A 180 -27.66 4.02 -10.89
CA LYS A 180 -27.19 3.28 -9.70
C LYS A 180 -25.68 3.35 -9.53
N PHE A 181 -24.91 3.42 -10.62
CA PHE A 181 -23.46 3.59 -10.55
C PHE A 181 -23.09 4.92 -9.88
N PHE A 182 -23.74 6.03 -10.28
CA PHE A 182 -23.47 7.35 -9.72
C PHE A 182 -23.94 7.51 -8.28
N GLU A 183 -25.02 6.84 -7.86
CA GLU A 183 -25.43 6.77 -6.45
C GLU A 183 -24.34 6.11 -5.59
N ARG A 184 -23.76 5.01 -6.07
CA ARG A 184 -22.65 4.31 -5.41
C ARG A 184 -21.36 5.13 -5.44
N LEU A 185 -21.07 5.83 -6.53
CA LEU A 185 -19.92 6.73 -6.65
C LEU A 185 -20.00 7.87 -5.63
N ARG A 186 -21.17 8.52 -5.52
CA ARG A 186 -21.45 9.54 -4.52
C ARG A 186 -21.25 9.01 -3.09
N SER A 187 -21.64 7.76 -2.84
CA SER A 187 -21.39 7.11 -1.55
C SER A 187 -19.90 6.85 -1.31
N ALA A 188 -19.14 6.43 -2.32
CA ALA A 188 -17.69 6.21 -2.22
C ALA A 188 -16.93 7.48 -1.84
N LEU A 189 -17.31 8.64 -2.38
CA LEU A 189 -16.69 9.95 -2.11
C LEU A 189 -16.75 10.39 -0.64
N LYS A 190 -17.64 9.79 0.17
CA LYS A 190 -17.72 10.03 1.61
C LYS A 190 -16.52 9.47 2.38
N GLY A 191 -15.75 8.57 1.79
CA GLY A 191 -14.58 7.95 2.43
C GLY A 191 -14.93 6.72 3.29
N PRO A 192 -13.93 6.10 3.95
CA PRO A 192 -14.10 4.87 4.72
C PRO A 192 -14.84 5.13 6.04
N SER A 193 -15.59 4.14 6.51
CA SER A 193 -16.26 4.23 7.81
C SER A 193 -15.26 4.08 8.96
N LYS A 194 -15.30 5.00 9.94
CA LYS A 194 -14.30 5.05 11.04
C LYS A 194 -14.33 3.85 12.01
N LYS A 195 -15.41 3.08 12.07
CA LYS A 195 -15.65 2.11 13.17
C LYS A 195 -14.99 0.73 13.01
N HIS A 196 -14.58 0.32 11.80
CA HIS A 196 -14.17 -1.08 11.54
C HIS A 196 -12.71 -1.23 11.09
N TRP A 197 -11.94 -0.14 11.01
CA TRP A 197 -10.63 -0.13 10.37
C TRP A 197 -9.44 -0.15 11.34
N GLU A 198 -9.53 0.53 12.48
CA GLU A 198 -8.37 0.72 13.38
C GLU A 198 -7.84 -0.63 13.89
N PHE A 199 -8.75 -1.50 14.30
CA PHE A 199 -8.41 -2.74 15.01
C PHE A 199 -7.70 -3.81 14.16
N TYR A 200 -7.94 -3.86 12.85
CA TYR A 200 -7.37 -4.90 11.97
C TYR A 200 -6.40 -4.37 10.92
N SER A 201 -6.06 -3.08 10.99
CA SER A 201 -5.14 -2.44 10.03
C SER A 201 -3.79 -3.15 9.97
N ASP A 202 -3.20 -3.47 11.14
CA ASP A 202 -1.89 -4.12 11.24
C ASP A 202 -1.93 -5.57 10.78
N LEU A 203 -2.97 -6.31 11.15
CA LEU A 203 -3.19 -7.66 10.64
C LEU A 203 -3.26 -7.67 9.11
N ARG A 204 -4.08 -6.79 8.52
CA ARG A 204 -4.29 -6.77 7.06
C ARG A 204 -3.00 -6.44 6.32
N TYR A 205 -2.26 -5.45 6.81
CA TYR A 205 -0.94 -5.11 6.26
C TYR A 205 0.03 -6.28 6.36
N SER A 206 0.11 -6.91 7.54
CA SER A 206 0.97 -8.07 7.77
C SER A 206 0.64 -9.22 6.82
N LEU A 207 -0.64 -9.56 6.65
CA LEU A 207 -1.06 -10.62 5.72
C LEU A 207 -0.68 -10.33 4.26
N VAL A 208 -0.79 -9.09 3.81
CA VAL A 208 -0.34 -8.71 2.47
C VAL A 208 1.17 -8.80 2.36
N LEU A 209 1.92 -8.28 3.34
CA LEU A 209 3.38 -8.35 3.31
C LEU A 209 3.90 -9.80 3.33
N LEU A 210 3.30 -10.70 4.13
CA LEU A 210 3.63 -12.13 4.11
C LEU A 210 3.51 -12.69 2.69
N ARG A 211 2.44 -12.32 1.98
CA ARG A 211 2.20 -12.76 0.60
C ARG A 211 3.20 -12.15 -0.37
N GLU A 212 3.50 -10.86 -0.30
CA GLU A 212 4.49 -10.25 -1.21
C GLU A 212 5.88 -10.85 -1.03
N LEU A 213 6.20 -11.32 0.18
CA LEU A 213 7.44 -12.02 0.49
C LEU A 213 7.40 -13.53 0.12
N GLY A 214 6.30 -14.00 -0.48
CA GLY A 214 6.11 -15.37 -0.94
C GLY A 214 5.85 -16.39 0.18
N MET A 215 5.40 -15.95 1.36
CA MET A 215 5.05 -16.81 2.50
C MET A 215 3.58 -17.24 2.45
N ASP A 216 3.27 -18.06 1.45
CA ASP A 216 1.89 -18.40 1.08
C ASP A 216 1.42 -19.74 1.61
N SER A 217 2.18 -20.37 2.49
CA SER A 217 1.85 -21.73 2.93
C SER A 217 2.25 -21.96 4.38
N MET A 218 1.77 -21.06 5.25
CA MET A 218 1.84 -21.24 6.70
C MET A 218 0.67 -22.11 7.18
N SER A 219 0.94 -22.98 8.14
CA SER A 219 -0.04 -23.73 8.92
C SER A 219 -0.81 -22.81 9.87
N ASP A 220 -1.95 -23.31 10.36
CA ASP A 220 -2.78 -22.58 11.33
C ASP A 220 -2.00 -22.27 12.64
N ALA A 221 -1.08 -23.14 13.04
CA ALA A 221 -0.23 -22.95 14.22
C ALA A 221 0.87 -21.90 13.98
N GLU A 222 1.54 -21.94 12.83
CA GLU A 222 2.55 -20.93 12.46
C GLU A 222 1.92 -19.54 12.31
N LEU A 223 0.71 -19.44 11.74
CA LEU A 223 -0.03 -18.18 11.63
C LEU A 223 -0.41 -17.61 13.00
N GLU A 224 -0.90 -18.46 13.91
CA GLU A 224 -1.22 -18.04 15.27
C GLU A 224 0.03 -17.58 16.00
N HIS A 225 1.10 -18.38 15.98
CA HIS A 225 2.35 -18.03 16.65
C HIS A 225 2.91 -16.70 16.13
N LEU A 226 3.01 -16.54 14.80
CA LEU A 226 3.56 -15.34 14.20
C LEU A 226 2.67 -14.10 14.46
N LEU A 227 1.37 -14.17 14.16
CA LEU A 227 0.51 -12.98 14.18
C LEU A 227 0.02 -12.60 15.57
N VAL A 228 -0.07 -13.56 16.51
CA VAL A 228 -0.53 -13.34 17.89
C VAL A 228 0.63 -13.20 18.86
N ASP A 229 1.52 -14.19 18.92
CA ASP A 229 2.55 -14.23 19.96
C ASP A 229 3.79 -13.39 19.58
N VAL A 230 4.24 -13.44 18.32
CA VAL A 230 5.47 -12.78 17.87
C VAL A 230 5.26 -11.30 17.51
N LEU A 231 4.25 -11.01 16.68
CA LEU A 231 4.00 -9.67 16.13
C LEU A 231 2.94 -8.88 16.90
N GLN A 232 2.07 -9.57 17.64
CA GLN A 232 0.99 -8.97 18.42
C GLN A 232 0.03 -8.08 17.58
N VAL A 233 -0.12 -8.40 16.29
CA VAL A 233 -1.04 -7.68 15.37
C VAL A 233 -2.47 -8.24 15.40
N TYR A 234 -2.72 -9.27 16.22
CA TYR A 234 -4.03 -9.86 16.47
C TYR A 234 -4.18 -10.26 17.94
N PRO A 235 -5.35 -10.04 18.58
CA PRO A 235 -5.54 -10.33 19.99
C PRO A 235 -5.51 -11.84 20.28
N LYS A 236 -4.88 -12.20 21.41
CA LYS A 236 -4.88 -13.56 21.93
C LYS A 236 -6.27 -13.93 22.47
N THR A 237 -7.01 -14.71 21.69
CA THR A 237 -8.37 -15.17 22.02
C THR A 237 -8.53 -16.64 21.64
N TRP A 238 -9.45 -17.37 22.28
CA TRP A 238 -9.70 -18.79 21.98
C TRP A 238 -10.12 -19.05 20.53
N SER A 239 -10.64 -18.04 19.82
CA SER A 239 -11.04 -18.13 18.42
C SER A 239 -9.99 -17.62 17.43
N ALA A 240 -8.82 -17.20 17.91
CA ALA A 240 -7.79 -16.55 17.09
C ALA A 240 -7.39 -17.41 15.90
N ARG A 241 -7.02 -18.68 16.14
CA ARG A 241 -6.66 -19.64 15.08
C ARG A 241 -7.71 -19.73 13.97
N LYS A 242 -8.99 -19.93 14.34
CA LYS A 242 -10.11 -20.05 13.39
C LYS A 242 -10.30 -18.76 12.58
N ASN A 243 -10.21 -17.60 13.24
CA ASN A 243 -10.41 -16.31 12.59
C ASN A 243 -9.22 -15.94 11.68
N LEU A 244 -7.99 -16.13 12.14
CA LEU A 244 -6.77 -15.91 11.37
C LEU A 244 -6.73 -16.79 10.13
N ARG A 245 -7.09 -18.06 10.27
CA ARG A 245 -7.25 -18.98 9.13
C ARG A 245 -8.18 -18.38 8.07
N LYS A 246 -9.38 -17.94 8.47
CA LYS A 246 -10.34 -17.31 7.56
C LYS A 246 -9.74 -16.06 6.89
N GLN A 247 -9.13 -15.17 7.67
CA GLN A 247 -8.52 -13.93 7.16
C GLN A 247 -7.38 -14.20 6.17
N TYR A 248 -6.55 -15.22 6.44
CA TYR A 248 -5.44 -15.64 5.59
C TYR A 248 -5.93 -16.25 4.28
N TYR A 249 -6.90 -17.17 4.31
CA TYR A 249 -7.48 -17.73 3.08
C TYR A 249 -8.20 -16.67 2.24
N GLU A 250 -8.93 -15.74 2.88
CA GLU A 250 -9.51 -14.60 2.17
C GLU A 250 -8.43 -13.75 1.51
N SER A 251 -7.31 -13.51 2.20
CA SER A 251 -6.20 -12.75 1.62
C SER A 251 -5.64 -13.45 0.38
N LYS A 252 -5.53 -14.78 0.37
CA LYS A 252 -5.04 -15.56 -0.78
C LYS A 252 -5.92 -15.45 -2.03
N ARG A 253 -7.23 -15.23 -1.87
CA ARG A 253 -8.16 -15.09 -3.00
C ARG A 253 -8.00 -13.76 -3.74
N ILE A 254 -7.30 -12.80 -3.15
CA ILE A 254 -6.98 -11.52 -3.77
C ILE A 254 -5.81 -11.74 -4.73
N LYS A 255 -5.97 -11.36 -5.99
CA LYS A 255 -4.89 -11.46 -6.99
C LYS A 255 -3.66 -10.68 -6.52
N ARG A 256 -2.47 -11.25 -6.74
CA ARG A 256 -1.22 -10.50 -6.65
C ARG A 256 -1.11 -9.54 -7.82
N LEU A 257 -0.40 -8.44 -7.62
CA LEU A 257 0.07 -7.58 -8.69
C LEU A 257 1.59 -7.65 -8.80
#